data_AF-T0Z1D1-F1
#
_entry.id   AF-T0Z1D1-F1
#
_cell.length_a   1.000
_cell.length_b   1.000
_cell.length_c   1.000
_cell.angle_alpha   90.00
_cell.angle_beta   90.00
_cell.angle_gamma   90.00
#
_symmetry.space_group_name_H-M   'P 1'
#
loop_
_entity.id
_entity.type
_entity.pdbx_description
1 polymer ?
#
loop_
_entity_poly.entity_id
_entity_poly.type
_entity_poly.pdbx_seq_one_letter_code
_entity_poly.pdbx_strand_id
1 'polypeptide(L)'
;MDFVYAGSLGRIKALTPGFLTPGQYQALLGARDLTEVGKILEGTWYGPEITRAQGAYAGEEAFEVGINRQFVRLNRFAYQSAPFAGKPVVGAYLRRWDVENIGLILSAKAYGRLLSDTETFLISDRESADGPR
;
A
#
# COMPACT_ATOMS: atom_id res chain seq x y z
N MET A 1 -18.67 21.50 -14.70
CA MET A 1 -17.73 20.84 -13.77
C MET A 1 -16.74 21.90 -13.33
N ASP A 2 -16.61 22.14 -12.03
CA ASP A 2 -15.75 23.21 -11.49
C ASP A 2 -14.26 22.89 -11.77
N PHE A 3 -13.49 23.87 -12.25
CA PHE A 3 -12.14 23.67 -12.83
C PHE A 3 -11.16 22.99 -11.85
N VAL A 4 -11.33 23.26 -10.55
CA VAL A 4 -10.54 22.68 -9.46
C VAL A 4 -10.72 21.17 -9.33
N TYR A 5 -11.94 20.67 -9.51
CA TYR A 5 -12.24 19.23 -9.45
C TYR A 5 -11.77 18.50 -10.71
N ALA A 6 -11.84 19.16 -11.87
CA ALA A 6 -11.32 18.61 -13.13
C ALA A 6 -9.80 18.37 -13.07
N GLY A 7 -9.03 19.34 -12.55
CA GLY A 7 -7.59 19.18 -12.34
C GLY A 7 -7.24 18.08 -11.34
N SER A 8 -7.97 18.02 -10.23
CA SER A 8 -7.82 16.98 -9.21
C SER A 8 -8.07 15.58 -9.78
N LEU A 9 -9.15 15.42 -10.56
CA LEU A 9 -9.46 14.18 -11.26
C LEU A 9 -8.38 13.79 -12.28
N GLY A 10 -7.85 14.76 -13.03
CA GLY A 10 -6.76 14.52 -13.98
C GLY A 10 -5.51 13.96 -13.30
N ARG A 11 -5.14 14.50 -12.13
CA ARG A 11 -4.01 13.99 -11.34
C ARG A 11 -4.22 12.55 -10.88
N ILE A 12 -5.43 12.19 -10.44
CA ILE A 12 -5.75 10.82 -10.04
C ILE A 12 -5.74 9.88 -11.25
N LYS A 13 -6.32 10.30 -12.39
CA LYS A 13 -6.34 9.50 -13.62
C LYS A 13 -4.95 9.24 -14.18
N ALA A 14 -3.99 10.12 -13.92
CA ALA A 14 -2.59 9.90 -14.29
C ALA A 14 -1.96 8.70 -13.57
N LEU A 15 -2.53 8.24 -12.45
CA LEU A 15 -2.10 7.03 -11.75
C LEU A 15 -2.65 5.75 -12.39
N THR A 16 -3.71 5.84 -13.20
CA THR A 16 -4.39 4.67 -13.77
C THR A 16 -3.45 3.70 -14.49
N PRO A 17 -2.45 4.14 -15.29
CA PRO A 17 -1.51 3.25 -15.96
C PRO A 17 -0.65 2.40 -15.01
N GLY A 18 -0.52 2.80 -13.74
CA GLY A 18 0.26 2.05 -12.75
C GLY A 18 -0.48 0.82 -12.20
N PHE A 19 -1.81 0.77 -12.27
CA PHE A 19 -2.56 -0.38 -11.79
C PHE A 19 -2.33 -1.62 -12.65
N LEU A 20 -2.57 -2.79 -12.05
CA LEU A 20 -2.46 -4.07 -12.73
C LEU A 20 -3.42 -4.11 -13.93
N THR A 21 -2.85 -4.41 -15.09
CA THR A 21 -3.64 -4.71 -16.28
C THR A 21 -4.38 -6.03 -16.12
N PRO A 22 -5.46 -6.28 -16.88
CA PRO A 22 -6.15 -7.56 -16.86
C PRO A 22 -5.21 -8.74 -17.15
N GLY A 23 -4.24 -8.58 -18.04
CA GLY A 23 -3.25 -9.62 -18.36
C GLY A 23 -2.32 -9.93 -17.19
N GLN A 24 -1.83 -8.90 -16.49
CA GLN A 24 -1.02 -9.08 -15.28
C GLN A 24 -1.83 -9.74 -14.16
N TYR A 25 -3.10 -9.36 -14.00
CA TYR A 25 -3.97 -9.99 -13.02
C TYR A 25 -4.18 -11.48 -13.31
N GLN A 26 -4.42 -11.85 -14.57
CA GLN A 26 -4.53 -13.26 -14.98
C GLN A 26 -3.21 -14.03 -14.76
N ALA A 27 -2.06 -13.40 -15.03
CA ALA A 27 -0.76 -14.00 -14.76
C ALA A 27 -0.55 -14.27 -13.26
N LEU A 28 -0.97 -13.35 -12.39
CA LEU A 28 -0.88 -13.51 -10.93
C LEU A 28 -1.74 -14.67 -10.43
N LEU A 29 -2.95 -14.86 -10.99
CA LEU A 29 -3.80 -16.01 -10.64
C LEU A 29 -3.19 -17.35 -11.04
N GLY A 30 -2.34 -17.37 -12.07
CA GLY A 30 -1.64 -18.56 -12.53
C GLY A 30 -0.28 -18.80 -11.86
N ALA A 31 0.18 -17.88 -11.00
CA ALA A 31 1.47 -17.99 -10.34
C ALA A 31 1.46 -19.11 -9.30
N ARG A 32 2.55 -19.88 -9.25
CA ARG A 32 2.69 -21.05 -8.37
C ARG A 32 3.32 -20.73 -7.03
N ASP A 33 4.13 -19.68 -7.00
CA ASP A 33 4.87 -19.25 -5.82
C ASP A 33 5.13 -17.74 -5.84
N LEU A 34 5.68 -17.23 -4.72
CA LEU A 34 6.00 -15.81 -4.56
C LEU A 34 7.12 -15.33 -5.48
N THR A 35 7.97 -16.23 -5.98
CA THR A 35 9.03 -15.87 -6.91
C THR A 35 8.42 -15.52 -8.27
N GLU A 36 7.46 -16.31 -8.74
CA GLU A 36 6.69 -16.00 -9.94
C GLU A 36 5.86 -14.72 -9.77
N VAL A 37 5.20 -14.53 -8.62
CA VAL A 37 4.51 -13.28 -8.29
C VAL A 37 5.47 -12.08 -8.35
N GLY A 38 6.65 -12.21 -7.75
CA GLY A 38 7.70 -11.18 -7.80
C GLY A 38 8.08 -10.78 -9.21
N LYS A 39 8.31 -11.75 -10.10
CA LYS A 39 8.64 -11.50 -11.51
C LYS A 39 7.52 -10.77 -12.26
N ILE A 40 6.27 -11.11 -12.00
CA ILE A 40 5.12 -10.44 -12.63
C ILE A 40 5.02 -8.99 -12.15
N LEU A 41 5.26 -8.75 -10.86
CA LEU A 41 5.18 -7.43 -10.24
C LEU A 41 6.41 -6.54 -10.48
N GLU A 42 7.56 -7.12 -10.84
CA GLU A 42 8.83 -6.42 -11.05
C GLU A 42 8.71 -5.28 -12.08
N GLY A 43 7.96 -5.51 -13.17
CA GLY A 43 7.71 -4.52 -14.21
C GLY A 43 6.62 -3.48 -13.87
N THR A 44 6.08 -3.51 -12.65
CA THR A 44 5.05 -2.57 -12.18
C THR A 44 5.62 -1.58 -11.18
N TRP A 45 4.83 -0.59 -10.78
CA TRP A 45 5.21 0.32 -9.69
C TRP A 45 5.35 -0.35 -8.31
N TYR A 46 4.98 -1.62 -8.16
CA TYR A 46 5.13 -2.40 -6.93
C TYR A 46 6.54 -2.98 -6.83
N GLY A 47 7.14 -3.38 -7.96
CA GLY A 47 8.47 -3.99 -8.03
C GLY A 47 9.53 -3.21 -7.24
N PRO A 48 9.74 -1.91 -7.51
CA PRO A 48 10.74 -1.12 -6.79
C PRO A 48 10.52 -1.07 -5.27
N GLU A 49 9.27 -1.04 -4.80
CA GLU A 49 8.98 -0.99 -3.36
C GLU A 49 9.20 -2.36 -2.70
N ILE A 50 8.90 -3.45 -3.40
CA ILE A 50 9.20 -4.82 -2.96
C ILE A 50 10.73 -5.02 -2.90
N THR A 51 11.48 -4.61 -3.94
CA THR A 51 12.95 -4.68 -3.94
C THR A 51 13.55 -3.88 -2.79
N ARG A 52 13.00 -2.70 -2.47
CA ARG A 52 13.43 -1.93 -1.29
C ARG A 52 13.13 -2.65 0.02
N ALA A 53 11.97 -3.29 0.13
CA ALA A 53 11.59 -4.02 1.33
C ALA A 53 12.46 -5.28 1.55
N GLN A 54 12.92 -5.92 0.48
CA GLN A 54 13.84 -7.08 0.55
C GLN A 54 15.19 -6.75 1.22
N GLY A 55 15.56 -5.48 1.37
CA GLY A 55 16.76 -5.08 2.12
C GLY A 55 16.64 -5.27 3.63
N ALA A 56 15.42 -5.35 4.17
CA ALA A 56 15.16 -5.44 5.61
C ALA A 56 14.23 -6.60 6.00
N TYR A 57 13.47 -7.15 5.05
CA TYR A 57 12.48 -8.19 5.27
C TYR A 57 12.72 -9.37 4.31
N ALA A 58 12.33 -10.59 4.72
CA ALA A 58 12.52 -11.80 3.93
C ALA A 58 11.19 -12.42 3.49
N GLY A 59 11.18 -13.07 2.32
CA GLY A 59 10.04 -13.84 1.84
C GLY A 59 8.76 -13.01 1.73
N GLU A 60 7.67 -13.50 2.32
CA GLU A 60 6.33 -12.90 2.30
C GLU A 60 6.28 -11.49 2.90
N GLU A 61 7.05 -11.24 3.96
CA GLU A 61 7.04 -9.95 4.65
C GLU A 61 7.53 -8.82 3.75
N ALA A 62 8.52 -9.08 2.89
CA ALA A 62 9.01 -8.08 1.94
C ALA A 62 7.95 -7.69 0.90
N PHE A 63 7.12 -8.64 0.47
CA PHE A 63 6.01 -8.35 -0.43
C PHE A 63 4.95 -7.50 0.26
N GLU A 64 4.55 -7.88 1.46
CA GLU A 64 3.55 -7.17 2.25
C GLU A 64 3.98 -5.73 2.51
N VAL A 65 5.21 -5.52 3.00
CA VAL A 65 5.76 -4.19 3.27
C VAL A 65 5.87 -3.37 1.99
N GLY A 66 6.36 -3.95 0.90
CA GLY A 66 6.49 -3.25 -0.39
C GLY A 66 5.13 -2.78 -0.94
N ILE A 67 4.13 -3.66 -0.88
CA ILE A 67 2.76 -3.36 -1.33
C ILE A 67 2.13 -2.29 -0.42
N ASN A 68 2.24 -2.44 0.91
CA ASN A 68 1.70 -1.48 1.88
C ASN A 68 2.33 -0.10 1.72
N ARG A 69 3.65 -0.01 1.50
CA ARG A 69 4.33 1.26 1.20
C ARG A 69 3.77 1.93 -0.04
N GLN A 70 3.62 1.19 -1.14
CA GLN A 70 3.03 1.74 -2.35
C GLN A 70 1.58 2.17 -2.12
N PHE A 71 0.81 1.39 -1.37
CA PHE A 71 -0.58 1.70 -1.04
C PHE A 71 -0.71 2.99 -0.23
N VAL A 72 0.14 3.19 0.79
CA VAL A 72 0.18 4.40 1.60
C VAL A 72 0.58 5.62 0.76
N ARG A 73 1.57 5.47 -0.13
CA ARG A 73 1.95 6.52 -1.09
C ARG A 73 0.77 6.93 -1.98
N LEU A 74 -0.02 5.98 -2.47
CA LEU A 74 -1.21 6.25 -3.28
C LEU A 74 -2.30 6.96 -2.46
N ASN A 75 -2.56 6.54 -1.22
CA ASN A 75 -3.52 7.19 -0.33
C ASN A 75 -3.11 8.65 -0.03
N ARG A 76 -1.82 8.87 0.25
CA ARG A 76 -1.25 10.20 0.46
C ARG A 76 -1.41 11.07 -0.79
N PHE A 77 -1.08 10.53 -1.96
CA PHE A 77 -1.28 11.25 -3.23
C PHE A 77 -2.75 11.58 -3.48
N ALA A 78 -3.67 10.65 -3.19
CA ALA A 78 -5.10 10.87 -3.34
C ALA A 78 -5.59 12.01 -2.44
N TYR A 79 -5.17 12.01 -1.18
CA TYR A 79 -5.48 13.09 -0.23
C TYR A 79 -4.89 14.44 -0.66
N GLN A 80 -3.65 14.45 -1.15
CA GLN A 80 -2.98 15.67 -1.63
C GLN A 80 -3.56 16.19 -2.96
N SER A 81 -4.15 15.31 -3.76
CA SER A 81 -4.79 15.66 -5.02
C SER A 81 -6.22 16.16 -4.83
N ALA A 82 -6.85 15.88 -3.69
CA ALA A 82 -8.19 16.35 -3.40
C ALA A 82 -8.24 17.90 -3.28
N PRO A 83 -9.27 18.56 -3.82
CA PRO A 83 -9.54 19.98 -3.57
C PRO A 83 -9.63 20.27 -2.08
N PHE A 84 -9.32 21.50 -1.66
CA PHE A 84 -9.37 21.89 -0.25
C PHE A 84 -10.70 21.53 0.42
N ALA A 85 -11.83 21.83 -0.24
CA ALA A 85 -13.17 21.48 0.25
C ALA A 85 -13.45 19.97 0.31
N GLY A 86 -12.77 19.16 -0.52
CA GLY A 86 -12.92 17.69 -0.57
C GLY A 86 -11.99 16.93 0.38
N LYS A 87 -10.94 17.57 0.90
CA LYS A 87 -9.97 16.94 1.82
C LYS A 87 -10.63 16.32 3.07
N PRO A 88 -11.61 16.96 3.74
CA PRO A 88 -12.26 16.35 4.90
C PRO A 88 -12.93 15.01 4.56
N VAL A 89 -13.58 14.92 3.40
CA VAL A 89 -14.27 13.70 2.95
C VAL A 89 -13.27 12.59 2.62
N VAL A 90 -12.24 12.91 1.83
CA VAL A 90 -11.18 11.94 1.49
C VAL A 90 -10.43 11.49 2.75
N GLY A 91 -10.12 12.42 3.65
CA GLY A 91 -9.48 12.12 4.92
C GLY A 91 -10.33 11.19 5.79
N ALA A 92 -11.62 11.46 5.92
CA ALA A 92 -12.54 10.59 6.66
C ALA A 92 -12.63 9.19 6.05
N TYR A 93 -12.65 9.07 4.72
CA TYR A 93 -12.61 7.78 4.05
C TYR A 93 -11.32 7.00 4.33
N LEU A 94 -10.17 7.67 4.30
CA LEU A 94 -8.87 7.04 4.54
C LEU A 94 -8.68 6.58 6.00
N ARG A 95 -9.36 7.20 6.98
CA ARG A 95 -9.34 6.77 8.39
C ARG A 95 -9.87 5.35 8.62
N ARG A 96 -10.52 4.72 7.64
CA ARG A 96 -10.88 3.30 7.72
C ARG A 96 -9.65 2.44 8.01
N TRP A 97 -8.49 2.81 7.47
CA TRP A 97 -7.25 2.07 7.67
C TRP A 97 -6.71 2.20 9.09
N ASP A 98 -6.98 3.33 9.76
CA ASP A 98 -6.67 3.48 11.18
C ASP A 98 -7.50 2.50 12.02
N VAL A 99 -8.79 2.31 11.67
CA VAL A 99 -9.68 1.35 12.35
C VAL A 99 -9.19 -0.09 12.14
N GLU A 100 -8.85 -0.45 10.90
CA GLU A 100 -8.28 -1.78 10.59
C GLU A 100 -6.97 -2.03 11.35
N ASN A 101 -6.07 -1.04 11.36
CA ASN A 101 -4.80 -1.12 12.11
C ASN A 101 -5.04 -1.32 13.62
N ILE A 102 -5.97 -0.58 14.22
CA ILE A 102 -6.32 -0.76 15.64
C ILE A 102 -6.86 -2.17 15.88
N GLY A 103 -7.74 -2.66 15.00
CA GLY A 103 -8.28 -4.02 15.08
C GLY A 103 -7.17 -5.08 15.01
N LEU A 104 -6.22 -4.91 14.11
CA LEU A 104 -5.07 -5.80 13.96
C LEU A 104 -4.18 -5.81 15.21
N ILE A 105 -3.85 -4.63 15.76
CA ILE A 105 -3.05 -4.49 16.98
C ILE A 105 -3.74 -5.16 18.18
N LEU A 106 -5.04 -4.92 18.35
CA LEU A 106 -5.81 -5.54 19.43
C LEU A 106 -5.86 -7.06 19.29
N SER A 107 -6.04 -7.56 18.07
CA SER A 107 -6.05 -8.99 17.78
C SER A 107 -4.69 -9.62 18.08
N ALA A 108 -3.60 -9.05 17.58
CA ALA A 108 -2.25 -9.51 17.83
C ALA A 108 -1.94 -9.58 19.34
N LYS A 109 -2.31 -8.52 20.09
CA LYS A 109 -2.16 -8.48 21.54
C LYS A 109 -2.98 -9.56 22.25
N ALA A 110 -4.22 -9.81 21.81
CA ALA A 110 -5.07 -10.85 22.38
C ALA A 110 -4.49 -12.26 22.18
N TYR A 111 -3.80 -12.50 21.06
CA TYR A 111 -3.11 -13.76 20.76
C TYR A 111 -1.68 -13.84 21.33
N GLY A 112 -1.22 -12.81 22.07
CA GLY A 112 0.13 -12.78 22.64
C GLY A 112 1.26 -12.67 21.60
N ARG A 113 0.97 -12.14 20.40
CA ARG A 113 1.99 -11.86 19.39
C ARG A 113 2.82 -10.64 19.76
N LEU A 114 4.07 -10.62 19.29
CA LEU A 114 4.94 -9.46 19.44
C LEU A 114 4.46 -8.32 18.52
N LEU A 115 4.75 -7.09 18.94
CA LEU A 115 4.42 -5.90 18.17
C LEU A 115 5.18 -5.87 16.83
N SER A 116 6.46 -6.26 16.84
CA SER A 116 7.32 -6.37 15.66
C SER A 116 6.67 -7.16 14.54
N ASP A 117 6.06 -8.29 14.87
CA ASP A 117 5.47 -9.21 13.91
C ASP A 117 4.17 -8.65 13.33
N THR A 118 3.58 -7.67 14.00
CA THR A 118 2.31 -7.04 13.59
C THR A 118 2.58 -5.79 12.75
N GLU A 119 3.69 -5.09 12.99
CA GLU A 119 4.04 -3.84 12.32
C GLU A 119 4.17 -3.98 10.79
N THR A 120 4.69 -5.12 10.32
CA THR A 120 4.82 -5.47 8.90
C THR A 120 3.49 -5.40 8.12
N PHE A 121 2.37 -5.65 8.82
CA PHE A 121 1.03 -5.72 8.25
C PHE A 121 0.23 -4.41 8.44
N LEU A 122 0.80 -3.41 9.13
CA LEU A 122 0.10 -2.15 9.35
C LEU A 122 0.14 -1.27 8.09
N ILE A 123 -1.01 -0.70 7.77
CA ILE A 123 -1.12 0.29 6.70
C ILE A 123 -0.75 1.65 7.30
N SER A 124 0.53 1.99 7.29
CA SER A 124 1.05 3.22 7.89
C SER A 124 2.18 3.82 7.08
N ASP A 125 2.27 5.16 7.11
CA ASP A 125 3.38 5.92 6.51
C ASP A 125 4.62 5.96 7.40
N ARG A 126 4.52 5.44 8.63
CA ARG A 126 5.70 5.18 9.43
C ARG A 126 6.50 4.09 8.72
N GLU A 127 7.47 4.54 7.93
CA GLU A 127 8.70 3.79 7.74
C GLU A 127 9.14 3.38 9.13
N SER A 128 9.01 2.08 9.44
CA SER A 128 9.40 1.49 10.71
C SER A 128 10.77 2.06 11.07
N ALA A 129 10.83 2.89 12.11
CA ALA A 129 11.99 3.70 12.45
C ALA A 129 13.18 2.86 12.97
N ASP A 130 13.14 1.55 12.83
CA ASP A 130 14.25 0.62 12.94
C ASP A 130 13.80 -0.62 12.16
N GLY A 131 14.51 -0.98 11.08
CA GLY A 131 14.53 -2.38 10.65
C GLY A 131 15.12 -3.23 11.78
N PRO A 132 14.93 -4.56 11.79
CA PRO A 132 15.52 -5.40 12.83
C PRO A 132 17.04 -5.16 12.88
N ARG A 133 17.53 -4.69 14.03
CA ARG A 133 18.96 -4.64 14.34
C ARG A 133 19.47 -6.03 14.68
#